data_AF-A0A5Q4ZL85-F1
#
_entry.id   AF-A0A5Q4ZL85-F1
#
_cell.length_a   1.000
_cell.length_b   1.000
_cell.length_c   1.000
_cell.angle_alpha   90.00
_cell.angle_beta   90.00
_cell.angle_gamma   90.00
#
_symmetry.space_group_name_H-M   'P 1'
#
loop_
_entity.id
_entity.type
_entity.pdbx_description
1 polymer ?
#
loop_
_entity_poly.entity_id
_entity_poly.type
_entity_poly.pdbx_seq_one_letter_code
_entity_poly.pdbx_strand_id
1 'polypeptide(L)'
;MSSKSRVRRHNQSAMSPLLRALTYSRTAHEPVTSAMLLQCYTALDAFRHGHGSRNLHMTLSRHLLVSQELARLGLGEDVLSDIESAHAAMVQIDTREHGEGAWALQHGEYARLCTALAILDGQLSVASLSEIASAEARMIEGLMRSAQVQAIAEAVV
;
A
#
# COMPACT_ATOMS: atom_id res chain seq x y z
N MET A 1 -42.76 23.92 -43.76
CA MET A 1 -42.55 22.62 -43.05
C MET A 1 -41.27 22.74 -42.23
N SER A 2 -41.38 22.72 -40.90
CA SER A 2 -40.31 23.09 -39.97
C SER A 2 -39.58 21.83 -39.46
N SER A 3 -38.34 21.63 -39.92
CA SER A 3 -37.51 20.51 -39.50
C SER A 3 -36.70 20.90 -38.26
N LYS A 4 -37.21 20.56 -37.07
CA LYS A 4 -36.45 20.65 -35.80
C LYS A 4 -35.48 19.48 -35.71
N SER A 5 -34.20 19.70 -36.00
CA SER A 5 -33.12 18.76 -35.71
C SER A 5 -32.81 18.78 -34.20
N ARG A 6 -33.16 17.70 -33.49
CA ARG A 6 -32.71 17.48 -32.11
C ARG A 6 -31.24 17.09 -32.11
N VAL A 7 -30.35 18.03 -31.81
CA VAL A 7 -28.93 17.75 -31.51
C VAL A 7 -28.85 17.03 -30.17
N ARG A 8 -28.54 15.74 -30.21
CA ARG A 8 -28.29 14.89 -29.04
C ARG A 8 -26.94 15.31 -28.44
N ARG A 9 -26.95 16.10 -27.36
CA ARG A 9 -25.72 16.41 -26.61
C ARG A 9 -25.24 15.12 -25.94
N HIS A 10 -24.16 14.55 -26.46
CA HIS A 10 -23.44 13.48 -25.80
C HIS A 10 -22.60 14.14 -24.70
N ASN A 11 -22.94 13.92 -23.42
CA ASN A 11 -22.07 14.26 -22.29
C ASN A 11 -20.83 13.36 -22.36
N GLN A 12 -19.89 13.71 -23.24
CA GLN A 12 -18.57 13.08 -23.24
C GLN A 12 -17.83 13.56 -21.99
N SER A 13 -17.46 12.60 -21.15
CA SER A 13 -16.59 12.77 -19.99
C SER A 13 -15.44 13.74 -20.30
N ALA A 14 -15.21 14.70 -19.40
CA ALA A 14 -14.30 15.84 -19.55
C ALA A 14 -12.80 15.48 -19.69
N MET A 15 -12.45 14.20 -19.73
CA MET A 15 -11.07 13.74 -19.90
C MET A 15 -10.75 13.41 -21.37
N SER A 16 -9.66 14.01 -21.86
CA SER A 16 -9.10 13.73 -23.18
C SER A 16 -8.69 12.24 -23.31
N PRO A 17 -8.71 11.66 -24.52
CA PRO A 17 -8.33 10.26 -24.72
C PRO A 17 -6.90 9.93 -24.26
N LEU A 18 -5.98 10.88 -24.38
CA LEU A 18 -4.60 10.73 -23.91
C LEU A 18 -4.54 10.75 -22.38
N LEU A 19 -5.24 11.68 -21.74
CA LEU A 19 -5.30 11.75 -20.28
C LEU A 19 -5.98 10.50 -19.72
N ARG A 20 -7.04 10.03 -20.37
CA ARG A 20 -7.66 8.72 -20.08
C ARG A 20 -6.65 7.58 -20.25
N ALA A 21 -5.91 7.53 -21.36
CA ALA A 21 -4.87 6.52 -21.53
C ALA A 21 -3.79 6.61 -20.43
N LEU A 22 -3.36 7.79 -20.00
CA LEU A 22 -2.41 7.92 -18.90
C LEU A 22 -2.99 7.53 -17.53
N THR A 23 -4.27 7.80 -17.29
CA THR A 23 -4.95 7.44 -16.03
C THR A 23 -5.25 5.94 -15.95
N TYR A 24 -5.56 5.30 -17.08
CA TYR A 24 -6.03 3.91 -17.13
C TYR A 24 -5.04 2.93 -17.77
N SER A 25 -3.95 3.39 -18.39
CA SER A 25 -2.93 2.50 -18.98
C SER A 25 -2.03 1.95 -17.91
N ARG A 26 -1.98 0.62 -17.83
CA ARG A 26 -1.12 -0.10 -16.90
C ARG A 26 0.38 0.10 -17.11
N THR A 27 0.79 0.59 -18.28
CA THR A 27 2.21 0.90 -18.55
C THR A 27 2.62 2.30 -18.07
N ALA A 28 1.65 3.16 -17.77
CA ALA A 28 1.94 4.54 -17.35
C ALA A 28 2.37 4.62 -15.87
N HIS A 29 1.97 3.66 -15.04
CA HIS A 29 2.26 3.63 -13.60
C HIS A 29 3.23 2.52 -13.18
N GLU A 30 3.71 1.70 -14.13
CA GLU A 30 4.78 0.71 -13.93
C GLU A 30 6.04 1.27 -13.22
N PRO A 31 6.52 2.50 -13.53
CA PRO A 31 7.65 3.07 -12.81
C PRO A 31 7.36 3.31 -11.32
N VAL A 32 6.12 3.66 -10.98
CA VAL A 32 5.69 3.93 -9.59
C VAL A 32 5.60 2.63 -8.82
N THR A 33 4.94 1.61 -9.37
CA THR A 33 4.80 0.29 -8.71
C THR A 33 6.15 -0.40 -8.56
N SER A 34 7.03 -0.30 -9.57
CA SER A 34 8.41 -0.78 -9.49
C SER A 34 9.21 -0.09 -8.40
N ALA A 35 9.05 1.23 -8.25
CA ALA A 35 9.72 1.99 -7.19
C ALA A 35 9.22 1.57 -5.79
N MET A 36 7.92 1.33 -5.62
CA MET A 36 7.35 0.84 -4.36
C MET A 36 7.94 -0.53 -3.99
N LEU A 37 7.98 -1.47 -4.92
CA LEU A 37 8.56 -2.80 -4.69
C LEU A 37 10.06 -2.73 -4.41
N LEU A 38 10.81 -1.91 -5.15
CA LEU A 38 12.24 -1.72 -4.93
C LEU A 38 12.52 -1.18 -3.52
N GLN A 39 11.73 -0.22 -3.04
CA GLN A 39 11.83 0.29 -1.67
C GLN A 39 11.56 -0.81 -0.64
N CYS A 40 10.56 -1.65 -0.87
CA CYS A 40 10.24 -2.78 0.01
C CYS A 40 11.36 -3.80 0.10
N TYR A 41 11.88 -4.24 -1.05
CA TYR A 41 12.99 -5.20 -1.08
C TYR A 41 14.28 -4.62 -0.53
N THR A 42 14.53 -3.32 -0.73
CA THR A 42 15.68 -2.62 -0.12
C THR A 42 15.56 -2.59 1.40
N ALA A 43 14.37 -2.30 1.94
CA ALA A 43 14.14 -2.34 3.39
C ALA A 43 14.30 -3.77 3.94
N LEU A 44 13.74 -4.76 3.26
CA LEU A 44 13.87 -6.17 3.66
C LEU A 44 15.33 -6.64 3.67
N ASP A 45 16.10 -6.27 2.65
CA ASP A 45 17.51 -6.59 2.55
C ASP A 45 18.32 -5.91 3.68
N ALA A 46 18.04 -4.64 3.97
CA ALA A 46 18.65 -3.94 5.08
C ALA A 46 18.35 -4.60 6.43
N PHE A 47 17.10 -5.00 6.70
CA PHE A 47 16.75 -5.72 7.94
C PHE A 47 17.45 -7.08 8.02
N ARG A 48 17.57 -7.81 6.90
CA ARG A 48 18.27 -9.10 6.85
C ARG A 48 19.75 -8.95 7.24
N HIS A 49 20.38 -7.85 6.87
CA HIS A 49 21.78 -7.57 7.15
C HIS A 49 22.00 -6.76 8.45
N GLY A 50 20.95 -6.48 9.22
CA GLY A 50 21.04 -5.68 10.45
C GLY A 50 21.32 -4.19 10.22
N HIS A 51 21.14 -3.71 8.99
CA HIS A 51 21.26 -2.30 8.57
C HIS A 51 19.90 -1.61 8.49
N GLY A 52 18.87 -2.18 9.11
CA GLY A 52 17.56 -1.56 9.15
C GLY A 52 17.58 -0.22 9.90
N SER A 53 16.53 0.55 9.70
CA SER A 53 16.35 1.84 10.37
C SER A 53 14.88 2.14 10.54
N ARG A 54 14.56 3.09 11.41
CA ARG A 54 13.19 3.59 11.58
C ARG A 54 12.55 4.06 10.27
N ASN A 55 13.33 4.68 9.39
CA ASN A 55 12.82 5.12 8.09
C ASN A 55 12.44 3.93 7.18
N LEU A 56 13.29 2.92 7.12
CA LEU A 56 13.02 1.69 6.36
C LEU A 56 11.83 0.93 6.95
N HIS A 57 11.69 0.93 8.28
CA HIS A 57 10.54 0.31 8.97
C HIS A 57 9.24 1.02 8.63
N MET A 58 9.21 2.34 8.68
CA MET A 58 8.05 3.13 8.30
C MET A 58 7.69 2.94 6.83
N THR A 59 8.70 2.91 5.95
CA THR A 59 8.51 2.69 4.51
C THR A 59 7.88 1.32 4.23
N LEU A 60 8.43 0.24 4.80
CA LEU A 60 7.90 -1.10 4.61
C LEU A 60 6.52 -1.27 5.24
N SER A 61 6.31 -0.75 6.45
CA SER A 61 5.01 -0.78 7.14
C SER A 61 3.93 -0.07 6.34
N ARG A 62 4.25 1.09 5.73
CA ARG A 62 3.33 1.81 4.85
C ARG A 62 2.90 0.95 3.66
N HIS A 63 3.84 0.33 2.96
CA HIS A 63 3.52 -0.48 1.78
C HIS A 63 2.74 -1.75 2.12
N LEU A 64 2.99 -2.35 3.29
CA LEU A 64 2.14 -3.44 3.80
C LEU A 64 0.71 -2.99 4.11
N LEU A 65 0.53 -1.78 4.68
CA LEU A 65 -0.81 -1.24 4.91
C LEU A 65 -1.53 -0.96 3.58
N VAL A 66 -0.81 -0.49 2.55
CA VAL A 66 -1.36 -0.37 1.20
C VAL A 66 -1.80 -1.73 0.67
N SER A 67 -0.99 -2.78 0.83
CA SER A 67 -1.35 -4.15 0.47
C SER A 67 -2.62 -4.63 1.17
N GLN A 68 -2.76 -4.33 2.47
CA GLN A 68 -3.95 -4.66 3.25
C GLN A 68 -5.20 -3.93 2.73
N GLU A 69 -5.10 -2.64 2.38
CA GLU A 69 -6.23 -1.89 1.84
C GLU A 69 -6.57 -2.31 0.40
N LEU A 70 -5.59 -2.72 -0.40
CA LEU A 70 -5.85 -3.34 -1.71
C LEU A 70 -6.61 -4.67 -1.56
N ALA A 71 -6.23 -5.52 -0.61
CA ALA A 71 -6.97 -6.74 -0.29
C ALA A 71 -8.41 -6.42 0.11
N ARG A 72 -8.64 -5.39 0.94
CA ARG A 72 -9.98 -4.90 1.31
C ARG A 72 -10.76 -4.20 0.19
N LEU A 73 -10.12 -3.94 -0.95
CA LEU A 73 -10.77 -3.47 -2.18
C LEU A 73 -11.09 -4.64 -3.14
N GLY A 74 -10.80 -5.88 -2.74
CA GLY A 74 -11.08 -7.09 -3.53
C GLY A 74 -9.85 -7.67 -4.24
N LEU A 75 -8.67 -7.05 -4.09
CA LEU A 75 -7.43 -7.52 -4.71
C LEU A 75 -6.69 -8.48 -3.77
N GLY A 76 -7.23 -9.68 -3.60
CA GLY A 76 -6.67 -10.73 -2.73
C GLY A 76 -7.26 -10.70 -1.32
N GLU A 77 -8.57 -10.94 -1.19
CA GLU A 77 -9.23 -11.03 0.12
C GLU A 77 -8.76 -12.24 0.93
N ASP A 78 -8.37 -13.32 0.26
CA ASP A 78 -7.91 -14.58 0.85
C ASP A 78 -6.50 -14.47 1.48
N VAL A 79 -5.72 -13.48 1.08
CA VAL A 79 -4.33 -13.28 1.55
C VAL A 79 -4.21 -12.30 2.72
N LEU A 80 -5.32 -11.82 3.28
CA LEU A 80 -5.31 -10.90 4.44
C LEU A 80 -4.55 -11.47 5.63
N SER A 81 -4.71 -12.77 5.91
CA SER A 81 -4.02 -13.42 7.04
C SER A 81 -2.49 -13.43 6.88
N ASP A 82 -1.98 -13.54 5.64
CA ASP A 82 -0.55 -13.48 5.35
C ASP A 82 -0.02 -12.04 5.52
N ILE A 83 -0.80 -11.04 5.11
CA ILE A 83 -0.47 -9.62 5.30
C ILE A 83 -0.44 -9.27 6.80
N GLU A 84 -1.42 -9.72 7.58
CA GLU A 84 -1.46 -9.54 9.04
C GLU A 84 -0.27 -10.23 9.72
N SER A 85 0.13 -11.40 9.25
CA SER A 85 1.32 -12.12 9.72
C SER A 85 2.61 -11.35 9.47
N ALA A 86 2.70 -10.62 8.35
CA ALA A 86 3.80 -9.69 8.06
C ALA A 86 3.75 -8.42 8.92
N HIS A 87 2.57 -7.86 9.19
CA HIS A 87 2.44 -6.76 10.15
C HIS A 87 2.91 -7.17 11.56
N ALA A 88 2.57 -8.38 12.00
CA ALA A 88 3.08 -8.91 13.27
C ALA A 88 4.61 -9.02 13.28
N ALA A 89 5.24 -9.40 12.15
CA ALA A 89 6.71 -9.38 12.03
C ALA A 89 7.28 -7.95 12.14
N MET A 90 6.63 -6.95 11.53
CA MET A 90 7.06 -5.55 11.65
C MET A 90 6.98 -5.03 13.10
N VAL A 91 5.95 -5.43 13.86
CA VAL A 91 5.83 -5.10 15.29
C VAL A 91 6.93 -5.77 16.11
N GLN A 92 7.28 -7.03 15.79
CA GLN A 92 8.38 -7.74 16.44
C GLN A 92 9.74 -7.06 16.19
N ILE A 93 9.98 -6.58 14.97
CA ILE A 93 11.18 -5.80 14.63
C ILE A 93 11.24 -4.51 15.46
N ASP A 94 10.15 -3.75 15.53
CA ASP A 94 10.07 -2.51 16.31
C ASP A 94 10.29 -2.75 17.80
N THR A 95 9.65 -3.79 18.36
CA THR A 95 9.82 -4.17 19.77
C THR A 95 11.27 -4.52 20.10
N ARG A 96 11.94 -5.24 19.20
CA ARG A 96 13.36 -5.61 19.36
C ARG A 96 14.27 -4.41 19.23
N GLU A 97 13.94 -3.43 18.39
CA GLU A 97 14.72 -2.21 18.39
C GLU A 97 14.61 -1.45 19.72
N HIS A 98 13.41 -1.35 20.29
CA HIS A 98 13.24 -0.70 21.60
C HIS A 98 13.97 -1.42 22.74
N GLY A 99 14.10 -2.75 22.68
CA GLY A 99 14.75 -3.56 23.71
C GLY A 99 16.26 -3.74 23.54
N GLU A 100 16.72 -3.95 22.31
CA GLU A 100 18.08 -4.40 21.97
C GLU A 100 18.84 -3.40 21.08
N GLY A 101 18.17 -2.36 20.56
CA GLY A 101 18.73 -1.41 19.60
C GLY A 101 18.97 -2.01 18.21
N ALA A 102 18.35 -3.14 17.89
CA ALA A 102 18.63 -3.93 16.70
C ALA A 102 17.47 -3.94 15.69
N TRP A 103 17.72 -3.40 14.50
CA TRP A 103 16.85 -3.53 13.33
C TRP A 103 17.18 -4.77 12.50
N ALA A 104 17.09 -5.95 13.11
CA ALA A 104 17.41 -7.24 12.47
C ALA A 104 16.16 -8.11 12.27
N LEU A 105 16.23 -9.08 11.37
CA LEU A 105 15.20 -10.15 11.28
C LEU A 105 15.60 -11.35 12.11
N GLN A 106 14.59 -12.00 12.69
CA GLN A 106 14.68 -13.29 13.37
C GLN A 106 13.94 -14.38 12.57
N HIS A 107 14.06 -15.62 13.03
CA HIS A 107 13.62 -16.81 12.29
C HIS A 107 12.13 -16.74 11.93
N GLY A 108 11.84 -16.91 10.64
CA GLY A 108 10.49 -16.90 10.08
C GLY A 108 9.94 -15.52 9.72
N GLU A 109 10.50 -14.43 10.22
CA GLU A 109 10.06 -13.07 9.84
C GLU A 109 10.41 -12.74 8.39
N TYR A 110 11.62 -13.10 7.95
CA TYR A 110 12.02 -12.93 6.55
C TYR A 110 11.05 -13.62 5.59
N ALA A 111 10.67 -14.86 5.89
CA ALA A 111 9.73 -15.61 5.06
C ALA A 111 8.34 -14.95 5.03
N ARG A 112 7.80 -14.53 6.18
CA ARG A 112 6.53 -13.81 6.27
C ARG A 112 6.53 -12.51 5.47
N LEU A 113 7.61 -11.73 5.57
CA LEU A 113 7.77 -10.51 4.80
C LEU A 113 7.91 -10.80 3.30
N CYS A 114 8.68 -11.81 2.90
CA CYS A 114 8.76 -12.24 1.49
C CYS A 114 7.39 -12.62 0.93
N THR A 115 6.58 -13.38 1.68
CA THR A 115 5.21 -13.73 1.26
C THR A 115 4.37 -12.49 1.05
N ALA A 116 4.38 -11.54 1.99
CA ALA A 116 3.63 -10.29 1.85
C ALA A 116 4.13 -9.41 0.69
N LEU A 117 5.43 -9.40 0.40
CA LEU A 117 5.97 -8.68 -0.77
C LEU A 117 5.58 -9.34 -2.09
N ALA A 118 5.51 -10.67 -2.16
CA ALA A 118 4.99 -11.38 -3.32
C ALA A 118 3.50 -11.10 -3.54
N ILE A 119 2.72 -11.01 -2.45
CA ILE A 119 1.32 -10.58 -2.50
C ILE A 119 1.21 -9.15 -3.04
N LEU A 120 1.98 -8.21 -2.50
CA LEU A 120 1.96 -6.82 -2.94
C LEU A 120 2.35 -6.70 -4.43
N ASP A 121 3.37 -7.41 -4.88
CA ASP A 121 3.75 -7.46 -6.30
C ASP A 121 2.59 -7.96 -7.18
N GLY A 122 1.97 -9.08 -6.78
CA GLY A 122 0.77 -9.61 -7.43
C GLY A 122 -0.35 -8.57 -7.51
N GLN A 123 -0.66 -7.89 -6.40
CA GLN A 123 -1.68 -6.84 -6.35
C GLN A 123 -1.33 -5.67 -7.27
N LEU A 124 -0.11 -5.14 -7.21
CA LEU A 124 0.33 -4.00 -8.01
C LEU A 124 0.35 -4.31 -9.51
N SER A 125 0.59 -5.57 -9.89
CA SER A 125 0.59 -6.00 -11.30
C SER A 125 -0.81 -5.92 -11.95
N VAL A 126 -1.87 -6.04 -11.15
CA VAL A 126 -3.27 -6.02 -11.64
C VAL A 126 -4.02 -4.75 -11.27
N ALA A 127 -3.60 -4.03 -10.24
CA ALA A 127 -4.26 -2.82 -9.76
C ALA A 127 -4.16 -1.65 -10.76
N SER A 128 -5.28 -0.95 -10.91
CA SER A 128 -5.32 0.37 -11.54
C SER A 128 -4.71 1.43 -10.63
N LEU A 129 -4.26 2.56 -11.22
CA LEU A 129 -3.77 3.69 -10.46
C LEU A 129 -4.82 4.25 -9.49
N SER A 130 -6.09 4.23 -9.87
CA SER A 130 -7.20 4.65 -9.00
C SER A 130 -7.38 3.74 -7.79
N GLU A 131 -7.19 2.43 -7.93
CA GLU A 131 -7.27 1.49 -6.81
C GLU A 131 -6.08 1.68 -5.86
N ILE A 132 -4.87 1.87 -6.40
CA ILE A 132 -3.67 2.16 -5.60
C ILE A 132 -3.87 3.47 -4.83
N ALA A 133 -4.30 4.55 -5.49
CA ALA A 133 -4.56 5.83 -4.84
C ALA A 133 -5.68 5.73 -3.78
N SER A 134 -6.71 4.93 -4.04
CA SER A 134 -7.79 4.67 -3.07
C SER A 134 -7.28 3.90 -1.85
N ALA A 135 -6.42 2.90 -2.05
CA ALA A 135 -5.80 2.14 -0.97
C ALA A 135 -4.89 3.04 -0.11
N GLU A 136 -4.08 3.91 -0.73
CA GLU A 136 -3.27 4.88 0.00
C GLU A 136 -4.12 5.87 0.81
N ALA A 137 -5.21 6.38 0.22
CA ALA A 137 -6.12 7.29 0.92
C ALA A 137 -6.78 6.60 2.13
N ARG A 138 -7.30 5.39 1.95
CA ARG A 138 -7.90 4.59 3.03
C ARG A 138 -6.90 4.27 4.14
N MET A 139 -5.66 3.96 3.78
CA MET A 139 -4.57 3.78 4.74
C MET A 139 -4.36 5.05 5.57
N ILE A 140 -4.24 6.23 4.94
CA ILE A 140 -4.04 7.49 5.65
C ILE A 140 -5.20 7.79 6.58
N GLU A 141 -6.45 7.63 6.11
CA GLU A 141 -7.64 7.81 6.93
C GLU A 141 -7.65 6.87 8.14
N GLY A 142 -7.28 5.60 7.95
CA GLY A 142 -7.14 4.62 9.02
C GLY A 142 -6.11 5.04 10.06
N LEU A 143 -4.94 5.50 9.64
CA LEU A 143 -3.88 5.99 10.53
C LEU A 143 -4.33 7.22 11.34
N MET A 144 -5.00 8.18 10.70
CA MET A 144 -5.53 9.37 11.37
C MET A 144 -6.58 9.01 12.43
N ARG A 145 -7.48 8.07 12.11
CA ARG A 145 -8.47 7.58 13.06
C ARG A 145 -7.83 6.90 14.26
N SER A 146 -6.83 6.05 14.03
CA SER A 146 -6.10 5.37 15.11
C SER A 146 -5.36 6.37 16.00
N ALA A 147 -4.71 7.39 15.42
CA ALA A 147 -4.05 8.45 16.18
C ALA A 147 -5.03 9.26 17.03
N GLN A 148 -6.22 9.57 16.51
CA GLN A 148 -7.27 10.25 17.27
C GLN A 148 -7.76 9.41 18.45
N VAL A 149 -7.99 8.11 18.24
CA VAL A 149 -8.41 7.18 19.31
C VAL A 149 -7.33 7.10 20.39
N GLN A 150 -6.06 7.01 20.01
CA GLN A 150 -4.95 7.00 20.95
C GLN A 150 -4.87 8.29 21.77
N ALA A 151 -4.98 9.46 21.13
CA ALA A 151 -4.96 10.75 21.84
C ALA A 151 -6.13 10.90 22.82
N ILE A 152 -7.32 10.39 22.48
CA ILE A 152 -8.47 10.38 23.39
C ILE A 152 -8.20 9.46 24.58
N ALA A 153 -7.64 8.26 24.34
CA ALA A 153 -7.31 7.32 25.40
C ALA A 153 -6.29 7.92 26.39
N GLU A 154 -5.27 8.60 25.89
CA GLU A 154 -4.24 9.26 26.71
C GLU A 154 -4.79 10.45 27.51
N ALA A 155 -5.82 11.15 27.03
CA ALA A 155 -6.42 12.29 27.72
C ALA A 155 -7.39 11.89 28.87
N VAL A 156 -7.79 10.62 28.94
CA VAL A 156 -8.71 10.08 29.95
C VAL A 156 -7.95 9.42 31.13
N VAL A 157 -6.64 9.21 31.00
CA VAL A 157 -5.73 8.66 32.03
C VAL A 157 -5.11 9.79 32.83
#